data_AF-A0A171BQZ0-F1
#
_entry.id   AF-A0A171BQZ0-F1
#
_cell.length_a   1.000
_cell.length_b   1.000
_cell.length_c   1.000
_cell.angle_alpha   90.00
_cell.angle_beta   90.00
_cell.angle_gamma   90.00
#
_symmetry.space_group_name_H-M   'P 1'
#
loop_
_entity.id
_entity.type
_entity.pdbx_description
1 polymer ?
#
loop_
_entity_poly.entity_id
_entity_poly.type
_entity_poly.pdbx_seq_one_letter_code
_entity_poly.pdbx_strand_id
1 'polypeptide(L)'
;MEEKFTPGDALRRIEEAERRVRRPVRTAGWTFVATGFGTMLYWPAMFLGPTWAQAVAGVAWVALTIASTFYLGSLRVQDSEVAWVNRPTSPVSVAYVASVLVTFLFGMLFRPEDPGAGWAAALIALAVLSGLPALYGGRRILRAER
;
A
#
# COMPACT_ATOMS: atom_id res chain seq x y z
N MET A 1 18.03 11.16 -46.60
CA MET A 1 16.58 11.39 -46.39
C MET A 1 16.42 11.86 -44.95
N GLU A 2 16.35 13.17 -44.75
CA GLU A 2 16.01 13.74 -43.45
C GLU A 2 14.51 13.50 -43.22
N GLU A 3 14.17 12.62 -42.28
CA GLU A 3 12.80 12.50 -41.78
C GLU A 3 12.43 13.86 -41.18
N LYS A 4 11.59 14.62 -41.89
CA LYS A 4 11.01 15.87 -41.38
C LYS A 4 10.12 15.52 -40.19
N PHE A 5 10.69 15.60 -38.99
CA PHE A 5 9.97 15.52 -37.72
C PHE A 5 8.92 16.62 -37.71
N THR A 6 7.64 16.24 -37.83
CA THR A 6 6.56 17.23 -37.74
C THR A 6 6.28 17.54 -36.27
N PRO A 7 5.84 18.77 -35.94
CA PRO A 7 5.44 19.14 -34.58
C PRO A 7 4.39 18.19 -33.98
N GLY A 8 3.52 17.60 -34.82
CA GLY A 8 2.53 16.59 -34.42
C GLY A 8 3.15 15.27 -33.96
N ASP A 9 4.25 14.82 -34.60
CA ASP A 9 4.97 13.61 -34.18
C ASP A 9 5.70 13.81 -32.84
N ALA A 10 6.22 15.02 -32.61
CA ALA A 10 6.83 15.39 -31.33
C ALA A 10 5.78 15.38 -30.19
N LEU A 11 4.60 15.97 -30.41
CA LEU A 11 3.51 15.97 -29.44
C LEU A 11 2.98 14.56 -29.15
N ARG A 12 2.81 13.72 -30.18
CA ARG A 12 2.37 12.33 -30.00
C ARG A 12 3.37 11.51 -29.19
N ARG A 13 4.68 11.69 -29.42
CA ARG A 13 5.71 11.02 -28.61
C ARG A 13 5.75 11.50 -27.17
N ILE A 14 5.51 12.79 -26.93
CA ILE A 14 5.39 13.34 -25.57
C ILE A 14 4.17 12.73 -24.87
N GLU A 15 3.02 12.67 -25.54
CA GLU A 15 1.80 12.08 -24.99
C GLU A 15 1.96 10.56 -24.70
N GLU A 16 2.60 9.82 -25.60
CA GLU A 16 2.90 8.40 -25.40
C GLU A 16 3.89 8.17 -24.26
N ALA A 17 4.92 9.02 -24.14
CA ALA A 17 5.88 8.98 -23.04
C ALA A 17 5.18 9.30 -21.70
N GLU A 18 4.34 10.33 -21.66
CA GLU A 18 3.56 10.70 -20.48
C GLU A 18 2.61 9.57 -20.06
N ARG A 19 1.88 8.95 -21.00
CA ARG A 19 1.01 7.79 -20.72
C ARG A 19 1.78 6.58 -20.19
N ARG A 20 3.00 6.34 -20.69
CA ARG A 20 3.85 5.24 -20.22
C ARG A 20 4.38 5.46 -18.80
N VAL A 21 4.56 6.69 -18.37
CA VAL A 21 4.99 7.04 -16.99
C VAL A 21 3.80 7.13 -16.02
N ARG A 22 2.65 7.66 -16.44
CA ARG A 22 1.44 7.78 -15.60
C ARG A 22 0.85 6.44 -15.16
N ARG A 23 0.72 5.46 -16.06
CA ARG A 23 0.17 4.12 -15.74
C ARG A 23 0.88 3.42 -14.56
N PRO A 24 2.22 3.30 -14.54
CA PRO A 24 2.93 2.64 -13.44
C PRO A 24 2.80 3.41 -12.11
N VAL A 25 2.77 4.74 -12.15
CA VAL A 25 2.53 5.61 -10.97
C VAL A 25 1.13 5.36 -10.39
N ARG A 26 0.11 5.31 -11.24
CA ARG A 26 -1.28 5.03 -10.83
C ARG A 26 -1.43 3.67 -10.17
N THR A 27 -0.82 2.65 -10.76
CA THR A 27 -0.84 1.28 -10.23
C THR A 27 -0.15 1.24 -8.86
N ALA A 28 1.00 1.90 -8.70
CA ALA A 28 1.67 2.01 -7.41
C ALA A 28 0.77 2.67 -6.34
N GLY A 29 0.09 3.76 -6.70
CA GLY A 29 -0.88 4.41 -5.82
C GLY A 29 -2.00 3.47 -5.36
N TRP A 30 -2.56 2.68 -6.28
CA TRP A 30 -3.57 1.67 -5.95
C TRP A 30 -3.03 0.53 -5.09
N THR A 31 -1.80 0.08 -5.30
CA THR A 31 -1.16 -0.94 -4.43
C THR A 31 -1.08 -0.44 -2.99
N PHE A 32 -0.71 0.82 -2.77
CA PHE A 32 -0.70 1.42 -1.43
C PHE A 32 -2.11 1.50 -0.81
N VAL A 33 -3.12 1.86 -1.62
CA VAL A 33 -4.51 1.88 -1.15
C VAL A 33 -5.00 0.48 -0.76
N ALA A 34 -4.75 -0.51 -1.61
CA ALA A 34 -5.09 -1.90 -1.34
C ALA A 34 -4.37 -2.42 -0.08
N THR A 35 -3.10 -2.06 0.09
CA THR A 35 -2.32 -2.38 1.30
C THR A 35 -2.96 -1.77 2.54
N GLY A 36 -3.33 -0.49 2.50
CA GLY A 36 -3.99 0.18 3.63
C GLY A 36 -5.27 -0.52 4.06
N PHE A 37 -6.21 -0.74 3.14
CA PHE A 37 -7.46 -1.45 3.45
C PHE A 37 -7.23 -2.90 3.85
N GLY A 38 -6.32 -3.60 3.16
CA GLY A 38 -5.92 -4.96 3.52
C GLY A 38 -5.42 -5.04 4.95
N THR A 39 -4.63 -4.07 5.40
CA THR A 39 -4.10 -4.01 6.77
C THR A 39 -5.23 -3.86 7.79
N MET A 40 -6.18 -2.97 7.52
CA MET A 40 -7.31 -2.71 8.40
C MET A 40 -8.19 -3.95 8.58
N LEU A 41 -8.33 -4.78 7.54
CA LEU A 41 -9.14 -5.99 7.56
C LEU A 41 -8.37 -7.21 8.08
N TYR A 42 -7.08 -7.29 7.79
CA TYR A 42 -6.21 -8.40 8.17
C TYR A 42 -6.18 -8.58 9.69
N TRP A 43 -5.96 -7.51 10.44
CA TRP A 43 -5.79 -7.61 11.90
C TRP A 43 -7.05 -8.13 12.63
N PRO A 44 -8.25 -7.59 12.40
CA PRO A 44 -9.47 -8.16 12.96
C PRO A 44 -9.70 -9.61 12.51
N ALA A 45 -9.46 -9.94 11.23
CA ALA A 45 -9.64 -11.30 10.74
C ALA A 45 -8.71 -12.31 11.41
N MET A 46 -7.45 -11.92 11.66
CA MET A 46 -6.45 -12.77 12.32
C MET A 46 -6.70 -12.97 13.82
N PHE A 47 -7.20 -11.95 14.52
CA PHE A 47 -7.30 -12.00 15.99
C PHE A 47 -8.72 -12.27 16.51
N LEU A 48 -9.75 -11.85 15.77
CA LEU A 48 -11.15 -12.01 16.14
C LEU A 48 -11.88 -13.05 15.28
N GLY A 49 -11.33 -13.39 14.12
CA GLY A 49 -11.95 -14.32 13.19
C GLY A 49 -11.89 -15.78 13.65
N PRO A 50 -12.84 -16.62 13.21
CA PRO A 50 -12.75 -18.07 13.35
C PRO A 50 -11.53 -18.62 12.59
N THR A 51 -11.09 -19.84 12.90
CA THR A 51 -9.86 -20.45 12.35
C THR A 51 -9.76 -20.39 10.82
N TRP A 52 -10.87 -20.59 10.10
CA TRP A 52 -10.89 -20.49 8.65
C TRP A 52 -10.62 -19.06 8.16
N ALA A 53 -11.14 -18.05 8.86
CA ALA A 53 -10.94 -16.64 8.52
C ALA A 53 -9.48 -16.24 8.76
N GLN A 54 -8.85 -16.75 9.82
CA GLN A 54 -7.41 -16.57 10.08
C GLN A 54 -6.56 -17.18 8.96
N ALA A 55 -6.88 -18.40 8.53
CA ALA A 55 -6.17 -19.06 7.43
C ALA A 55 -6.30 -18.25 6.12
N VAL A 56 -7.52 -17.83 5.77
CA VAL A 56 -7.78 -17.00 4.57
C VAL A 56 -7.06 -15.66 4.67
N ALA A 57 -7.10 -14.99 5.82
CA ALA A 57 -6.43 -13.72 6.05
C ALA A 57 -4.91 -13.85 5.90
N GLY A 58 -4.31 -14.91 6.47
CA GLY A 58 -2.90 -15.21 6.31
C GLY A 58 -2.50 -15.40 4.85
N VAL A 59 -3.25 -16.21 4.09
CA VAL A 59 -2.99 -16.44 2.65
C VAL A 59 -3.15 -15.15 1.85
N ALA A 60 -4.23 -14.41 2.08
CA ALA A 60 -4.49 -13.15 1.39
C ALA A 60 -3.38 -12.12 1.66
N TRP A 61 -2.89 -12.04 2.90
CA TRP A 61 -1.81 -11.13 3.29
C TRP A 61 -0.47 -11.49 2.64
N VAL A 62 -0.12 -12.78 2.61
CA VAL A 62 1.08 -13.26 1.92
C VAL A 62 0.99 -12.95 0.43
N ALA A 63 -0.15 -13.24 -0.21
CA ALA A 63 -0.37 -12.94 -1.63
C ALA A 63 -0.25 -11.44 -1.92
N LEU A 64 -0.85 -10.59 -1.07
CA LEU A 64 -0.77 -9.14 -1.18
C LEU A 64 0.67 -8.64 -1.03
N THR A 65 1.44 -9.22 -0.10
CA THR A 65 2.84 -8.86 0.13
C THR A 65 3.70 -9.23 -1.08
N ILE A 66 3.58 -10.46 -1.58
CA ILE A 66 4.31 -10.94 -2.76
C ILE A 66 3.98 -10.08 -3.98
N ALA A 67 2.69 -9.83 -4.24
CA ALA A 67 2.26 -8.98 -5.33
C ALA A 67 2.84 -7.57 -5.18
N SER A 68 2.75 -6.97 -4.00
CA SER A 68 3.26 -5.62 -3.74
C SER A 68 4.78 -5.55 -3.94
N THR A 69 5.55 -6.50 -3.42
CA THR A 69 7.00 -6.57 -3.60
C THR A 69 7.39 -6.76 -5.07
N PHE A 70 6.74 -7.69 -5.77
CA PHE A 70 7.02 -7.94 -7.19
C PHE A 70 6.70 -6.71 -8.04
N TYR A 71 5.52 -6.10 -7.83
CA TYR A 71 5.11 -4.93 -8.59
C TYR A 71 6.01 -3.73 -8.28
N LEU A 72 6.23 -3.37 -7.01
CA LEU A 72 7.09 -2.24 -6.66
C LEU A 72 8.54 -2.44 -7.12
N GLY A 73 9.06 -3.68 -7.09
CA GLY A 73 10.38 -4.02 -7.61
C GLY A 73 10.47 -3.96 -9.14
N SER A 74 9.42 -4.41 -9.84
CA SER A 74 9.35 -4.37 -11.31
C SER A 74 9.19 -2.94 -11.85
N LEU A 75 8.60 -2.06 -11.05
CA LEU A 75 8.12 -0.78 -11.53
C LEU A 75 9.25 0.20 -11.89
N ARG A 76 10.49 0.07 -11.35
CA ARG A 76 11.63 0.99 -11.59
C ARG A 76 11.20 2.46 -11.77
N VAL A 77 10.17 2.89 -11.04
CA VAL A 77 9.57 4.22 -11.22
C VAL A 77 10.56 5.21 -10.64
N GLN A 78 11.27 5.90 -11.53
CA GLN A 78 12.20 6.98 -11.20
C GLN A 78 11.48 8.29 -10.85
N ASP A 79 10.15 8.29 -10.84
CA ASP A 79 9.36 9.46 -10.52
C ASP A 79 9.58 9.87 -9.06
N SER A 80 9.92 11.13 -8.84
CA SER A 80 10.43 11.62 -7.55
C SER A 80 9.38 11.51 -6.43
N GLU A 81 8.11 11.66 -6.79
CA GLU A 81 6.94 11.52 -5.91
C GLU A 81 6.72 10.07 -5.45
N VAL A 82 6.79 9.11 -6.39
CA VAL A 82 6.72 7.67 -6.06
C VAL A 82 7.97 7.24 -5.33
N ALA A 83 9.15 7.74 -5.71
CA ALA A 83 10.41 7.47 -5.03
C ALA A 83 10.40 8.01 -3.59
N TRP A 84 9.73 9.12 -3.31
CA TRP A 84 9.59 9.62 -1.94
C TRP A 84 8.77 8.66 -1.08
N VAL A 85 7.60 8.21 -1.54
CA VAL A 85 6.76 7.28 -0.77
C VAL A 85 7.38 5.88 -0.68
N ASN A 86 7.94 5.39 -1.79
CA ASN A 86 8.41 4.01 -1.95
C ASN A 86 9.81 3.76 -1.37
N ARG A 87 10.51 4.81 -0.89
CA ARG A 87 11.77 4.61 -0.17
C ARG A 87 11.51 3.86 1.15
N PRO A 88 12.34 2.88 1.51
CA PRO A 88 12.23 2.18 2.80
C PRO A 88 12.33 3.15 3.99
N THR A 89 13.11 4.22 3.82
CA THR A 89 13.31 5.28 4.81
C THR A 89 12.31 6.42 4.69
N SER A 90 11.29 6.30 3.83
CA SER A 90 10.28 7.33 3.73
C SER A 90 9.48 7.45 5.03
N PRO A 91 9.05 8.66 5.41
CA PRO A 91 8.16 8.83 6.57
C PRO A 91 6.90 7.97 6.48
N VAL A 92 6.38 7.72 5.27
CA VAL A 92 5.20 6.88 5.04
C VAL A 92 5.48 5.41 5.33
N SER A 93 6.57 4.87 4.77
CA SER A 93 6.99 3.48 4.98
C SER A 93 7.33 3.22 6.45
N VAL A 94 8.06 4.14 7.08
CA VAL A 94 8.42 4.04 8.50
C VAL A 94 7.17 4.11 9.38
N ALA A 95 6.26 5.06 9.13
CA ALA A 95 5.01 5.16 9.89
C ALA A 95 4.11 3.92 9.70
N TYR A 96 4.05 3.38 8.47
CA TYR A 96 3.34 2.15 8.19
C TYR A 96 3.92 0.98 8.98
N VAL A 97 5.23 0.72 8.87
CA VAL A 97 5.89 -0.39 9.57
C VAL A 97 5.75 -0.24 11.09
N ALA A 98 5.96 0.96 11.63
CA ALA A 98 5.83 1.22 13.06
C ALA A 98 4.41 0.95 13.56
N SER A 99 3.39 1.41 12.84
CA SER A 99 1.98 1.22 13.24
C SER A 99 1.51 -0.24 13.10
N VAL A 100 1.97 -0.95 12.06
CA VAL A 100 1.78 -2.40 11.90
C VAL A 100 2.43 -3.14 13.06
N LEU A 101 3.66 -2.78 13.44
CA LEU A 101 4.37 -3.40 14.56
C LEU A 101 3.65 -3.14 15.89
N VAL A 102 3.17 -1.93 16.15
CA VAL A 102 2.38 -1.61 17.35
C VAL A 102 1.12 -2.46 17.41
N THR A 103 0.39 -2.59 16.30
CA THR A 103 -0.83 -3.41 16.24
C THR A 103 -0.54 -4.89 16.47
N PHE A 104 0.55 -5.39 15.87
CA PHE A 104 1.02 -6.75 16.08
C PHE A 104 1.35 -7.02 17.55
N LEU A 105 2.19 -6.17 18.15
CA LEU A 105 2.62 -6.33 19.54
C LEU A 105 1.43 -6.19 20.50
N PHE A 106 0.49 -5.30 20.23
CA PHE A 106 -0.76 -5.21 20.99
C PHE A 106 -1.56 -6.51 20.93
N GLY A 107 -1.83 -7.01 19.72
CA GLY A 107 -2.60 -8.23 19.52
C GLY A 107 -1.90 -9.49 20.04
N MET A 108 -0.57 -9.52 20.05
CA MET A 108 0.21 -10.68 20.51
C MET A 108 0.45 -10.66 22.03
N LEU A 109 0.92 -9.54 22.58
CA LEU A 109 1.38 -9.46 23.97
C LEU A 109 0.26 -9.10 24.96
N PHE A 110 -0.78 -8.42 24.50
CA PHE A 110 -1.87 -7.94 25.36
C PHE A 110 -3.18 -8.67 25.09
N ARG A 111 -3.14 -9.85 24.46
CA ARG A 111 -4.34 -10.66 24.25
C ARG A 111 -4.79 -11.28 25.58
N PRO A 112 -5.96 -10.91 26.11
CA PRO A 112 -6.51 -11.55 27.30
C PRO A 112 -7.02 -12.96 26.98
N GLU A 113 -7.15 -13.80 28.01
CA GLU A 113 -7.74 -15.14 27.89
C GLU A 113 -9.17 -15.07 27.37
N ASP A 114 -9.96 -14.12 27.89
CA ASP A 114 -11.29 -13.76 27.39
C ASP A 114 -11.28 -12.36 26.75
N PRO A 115 -11.18 -12.27 25.41
CA PRO A 115 -11.22 -10.99 24.69
C PRO A 115 -12.58 -10.32 24.78
N GLY A 116 -12.72 -9.44 25.77
CA GLY A 116 -13.87 -8.57 25.94
C GLY A 116 -13.95 -7.45 24.89
N ALA A 117 -15.11 -6.80 24.81
CA ALA A 117 -15.42 -5.77 23.82
C ALA A 117 -14.41 -4.60 23.80
N GLY A 118 -13.88 -4.21 24.96
CA GLY A 118 -12.88 -3.13 25.06
C GLY A 118 -11.57 -3.46 24.34
N TRP A 119 -11.07 -4.69 24.50
CA TRP A 119 -9.86 -5.14 23.81
C TRP A 119 -10.08 -5.24 22.30
N ALA A 120 -11.23 -5.79 21.88
CA ALA A 120 -11.59 -5.89 20.47
C ALA A 120 -11.72 -4.50 19.81
N ALA A 121 -12.34 -3.53 20.50
CA ALA A 121 -12.44 -2.15 20.02
C ALA A 121 -11.05 -1.49 19.88
N ALA A 122 -10.17 -1.68 20.87
CA ALA A 122 -8.80 -1.18 20.81
C ALA A 122 -8.02 -1.79 19.63
N LEU A 123 -8.15 -3.09 19.42
CA LEU A 123 -7.54 -3.79 18.28
C LEU A 123 -8.05 -3.24 16.95
N ILE A 124 -9.36 -3.04 16.79
CA ILE A 124 -9.96 -2.47 15.57
C ILE A 124 -9.44 -1.05 15.35
N ALA A 125 -9.37 -0.23 16.39
CA ALA A 125 -8.82 1.13 16.29
C ALA A 125 -7.35 1.10 15.83
N LEU A 126 -6.52 0.23 16.40
CA LEU A 126 -5.13 0.06 15.99
C LEU A 126 -5.01 -0.47 14.55
N ALA A 127 -5.85 -1.42 14.15
CA ALA A 127 -5.92 -1.92 12.78
C ALA A 127 -6.22 -0.78 11.79
N VAL A 128 -7.19 0.07 12.09
CA VAL A 128 -7.49 1.27 11.29
C VAL A 128 -6.28 2.19 11.23
N LEU A 129 -5.70 2.56 12.38
CA LEU A 129 -4.55 3.45 12.45
C LEU A 129 -3.35 2.90 11.65
N SER A 130 -3.14 1.59 11.66
CA SER A 130 -2.05 0.95 10.93
C SER A 130 -2.19 0.99 9.40
N GLY A 131 -3.42 1.05 8.89
CA GLY A 131 -3.67 1.19 7.46
C GLY A 131 -3.55 2.63 6.94
N LEU A 132 -3.68 3.64 7.81
CA LEU A 132 -3.72 5.06 7.41
C LEU A 132 -2.46 5.55 6.68
N PRO A 133 -1.22 5.22 7.10
CA PRO A 133 -0.03 5.66 6.37
C PRO A 133 -0.02 5.18 4.92
N ALA A 134 -0.39 3.91 4.68
CA ALA A 134 -0.45 3.36 3.34
C ALA A 134 -1.56 4.03 2.49
N LEU A 135 -2.75 4.26 3.06
CA LEU A 135 -3.81 5.01 2.38
C LEU A 135 -3.38 6.45 2.06
N TYR A 136 -2.68 7.12 2.97
CA TYR A 136 -2.15 8.46 2.76
C TYR A 136 -1.12 8.47 1.62
N GLY A 137 -0.18 7.52 1.61
CA GLY A 137 0.80 7.35 0.54
C GLY A 137 0.14 7.13 -0.82
N GLY A 138 -0.82 6.20 -0.90
CA GLY A 138 -1.56 5.92 -2.13
C GLY A 138 -2.37 7.12 -2.63
N ARG A 139 -3.07 7.83 -1.73
CA ARG A 139 -3.81 9.05 -2.07
C ARG A 139 -2.88 10.16 -2.57
N ARG A 140 -1.68 10.30 -2.00
CA ARG A 140 -0.71 11.31 -2.44
C ARG A 140 -0.21 11.02 -3.85
N ILE A 141 0.19 9.77 -4.12
CA ILE A 141 0.61 9.32 -5.45
C ILE A 141 -0.50 9.54 -6.49
N LEU A 142 -1.74 9.14 -6.18
CA LEU A 142 -2.88 9.30 -7.11
C LEU A 142 -3.30 10.76 -7.32
N ARG A 143 -2.93 11.67 -6.43
CA ARG A 143 -3.20 13.11 -6.56
C ARG A 143 -2.12 13.83 -7.35
N ALA A 144 -0.87 13.43 -7.21
CA ALA A 144 0.25 13.98 -7.98
C ALA A 144 0.14 13.70 -9.49
N GLU A 145 -0.65 12.69 -9.86
CA GLU A 145 -0.95 12.35 -11.26
C GLU A 145 -2.06 13.23 -11.88
N ARG A 146 -2.80 14.04 -11.10
CA ARG A 146 -3.85 14.93 -11.62
C ARG A 146 -3.31 16.28 -12.03
#